data_AF-A0A914Q0F1-F1
#
_entry.id   AF-A0A914Q0F1-F1
#
_cell.length_a   1.000
_cell.length_b   1.000
_cell.length_c   1.000
_cell.angle_alpha   90.00
_cell.angle_beta   90.00
_cell.angle_gamma   90.00
#
_symmetry.space_group_name_H-M   'P 1'
#
loop_
_entity.id
_entity.type
_entity.pdbx_description
1 polymer ?
#
loop_
_entity_poly.entity_id
_entity_poly.type
_entity_poly.pdbx_seq_one_letter_code
_entity_poly.pdbx_strand_id
1 'polypeptide(L)'
;MGLDIEPETTKQFAEVVKCAKTIVRNGAAGVFGFENFAKGTKRLRNVVVEETKNGATTIIGGDTATACANWETEDKVSHVSTDGGVF
;
A
#
# COMPACT_ATOMS: atom_id res chain seq x y z
N MET A 1 -22.11 -5.61 -0.47
CA MET A 1 -20.89 -5.29 -1.26
C MET A 1 -19.71 -5.26 -0.30
N GLY A 2 -18.55 -5.84 -0.65
CA GLY A 2 -17.32 -5.71 0.14
C GLY A 2 -16.53 -4.49 -0.33
N LEU A 3 -16.23 -3.54 0.56
CA LEU A 3 -15.66 -2.23 0.20
C LEU A 3 -14.27 -1.96 0.80
N ASP A 4 -13.83 -2.77 1.76
CA ASP A 4 -12.49 -2.74 2.36
C ASP A 4 -12.13 -4.15 2.86
N ILE A 5 -10.84 -4.40 3.05
CA ILE A 5 -10.36 -5.65 3.64
C ILE A 5 -10.36 -5.58 5.17
N GLU A 6 -10.69 -6.71 5.78
CA GLU A 6 -10.68 -6.88 7.23
C GLU A 6 -9.26 -7.13 7.78
N PRO A 7 -9.03 -6.98 9.10
CA PRO A 7 -7.72 -7.17 9.72
C PRO A 7 -7.07 -8.52 9.39
N GLU A 8 -7.88 -9.59 9.29
CA GLU A 8 -7.35 -10.94 9.05
C GLU A 8 -6.75 -11.09 7.64
N THR A 9 -7.44 -10.57 6.62
CA THR A 9 -6.90 -10.50 5.26
C THR A 9 -5.62 -9.67 5.21
N THR A 10 -5.57 -8.58 5.98
CA THR A 10 -4.36 -7.75 6.05
C THR A 10 -3.17 -8.52 6.64
N LYS A 11 -3.40 -9.35 7.67
CA LYS A 11 -2.33 -10.20 8.24
C LYS A 11 -1.81 -11.18 7.21
N GLN A 12 -2.70 -11.85 6.47
CA GLN A 12 -2.30 -12.80 5.43
C GLN A 12 -1.46 -12.13 4.34
N PHE A 13 -1.85 -10.93 3.90
CA PHE A 13 -1.03 -10.15 2.97
C PHE A 13 0.29 -9.71 3.59
N ALA A 14 0.32 -9.38 4.87
CA ALA A 14 1.54 -8.97 5.54
C ALA A 14 2.60 -10.08 5.56
N GLU A 15 2.18 -11.33 5.80
CA GLU A 15 3.11 -12.47 5.80
C GLU A 15 3.74 -12.68 4.42
N VAL A 16 2.98 -12.50 3.34
CA VAL A 16 3.51 -12.57 1.96
C VAL A 16 4.46 -11.40 1.68
N VAL A 17 4.09 -10.19 2.08
CA VAL A 17 4.89 -8.98 1.85
C VAL A 17 6.25 -9.05 2.56
N LYS A 18 6.29 -9.56 3.80
CA LYS A 18 7.53 -9.77 4.57
C LYS A 18 8.53 -10.73 3.92
N CYS A 19 8.05 -11.61 3.03
CA CYS A 19 8.92 -12.54 2.31
C CYS A 19 9.53 -11.92 1.04
N ALA A 20 9.07 -10.73 0.63
CA ALA A 20 9.43 -10.10 -0.63
C ALA A 20 10.63 -9.16 -0.47
N LYS A 21 11.60 -9.25 -1.40
CA LYS A 21 12.71 -8.29 -1.52
C LYS A 21 12.38 -7.12 -2.44
N THR A 22 11.39 -7.30 -3.31
CA THR A 22 10.89 -6.27 -4.22
C THR A 22 9.37 -6.31 -4.17
N ILE A 23 8.75 -5.15 -3.92
CA ILE A 23 7.29 -5.02 -3.78
C ILE A 23 6.82 -3.98 -4.80
N VAL A 24 5.97 -4.40 -5.72
CA VAL A 24 5.25 -3.50 -6.63
C VAL A 24 3.80 -3.45 -6.17
N ARG A 25 3.30 -2.25 -5.83
CA ARG A 25 1.93 -2.05 -5.39
C ARG A 25 1.22 -1.04 -6.27
N ASN A 26 0.36 -1.57 -7.13
CA ASN A 26 -0.59 -0.81 -7.93
C ASN A 26 -2.02 -1.18 -7.49
N GLY A 27 -2.73 -0.26 -6.84
CA GLY A 27 -4.08 -0.47 -6.31
C GLY A 27 -4.24 -0.43 -4.78
N ALA A 28 -5.32 0.22 -4.34
CA ALA A 28 -5.77 0.25 -2.95
C ALA A 28 -6.53 -1.03 -2.57
N ALA A 29 -6.55 -1.37 -1.28
CA ALA A 29 -7.23 -2.57 -0.77
C ALA A 29 -8.69 -2.31 -0.36
N GLY A 30 -9.19 -1.10 -0.59
CA GLY A 30 -10.53 -0.64 -0.26
C GLY A 30 -10.80 0.72 -0.88
N VAL A 31 -12.05 1.19 -0.77
CA VAL A 31 -12.47 2.49 -1.32
C VAL A 31 -11.98 3.63 -0.41
N PHE A 32 -10.66 3.88 -0.41
CA PHE A 32 -9.97 4.73 0.56
C PHE A 32 -10.37 6.22 0.56
N GLY A 33 -11.11 6.68 -0.46
CA GLY A 33 -11.75 8.00 -0.46
C GLY A 33 -12.82 8.16 0.62
N PHE A 34 -13.33 7.06 1.18
CA PHE A 34 -14.21 7.06 2.34
C PHE A 34 -13.45 6.54 3.56
N GLU A 35 -13.41 7.32 4.64
CA GLU A 35 -12.63 6.98 5.83
C GLU A 35 -13.01 5.63 6.45
N ASN A 36 -14.29 5.27 6.38
CA ASN A 36 -14.81 3.98 6.84
C ASN A 36 -14.24 2.77 6.09
N PHE A 37 -13.74 2.97 4.86
CA PHE A 37 -13.23 1.94 3.97
C PHE A 37 -11.74 2.13 3.62
N ALA A 38 -11.03 2.96 4.39
CA ALA A 38 -9.62 3.23 4.20
C ALA A 38 -8.70 2.38 5.11
N LYS A 39 -9.26 1.63 6.06
CA LYS A 39 -8.51 1.00 7.15
C LYS A 39 -7.63 -0.14 6.63
N GLY A 40 -8.14 -0.97 5.74
CA GLY A 40 -7.37 -2.04 5.09
C GLY A 40 -6.22 -1.48 4.27
N THR A 41 -6.49 -0.49 3.43
CA THR A 41 -5.48 0.19 2.60
C THR A 41 -4.36 0.81 3.45
N LYS A 42 -4.70 1.48 4.57
CA LYS A 42 -3.74 2.05 5.53
C LYS A 42 -2.90 0.97 6.21
N ARG A 43 -3.51 -0.13 6.65
CA ARG A 43 -2.79 -1.24 7.27
C ARG A 43 -1.78 -1.87 6.31
N LEU A 44 -2.20 -2.17 5.08
CA LEU A 44 -1.30 -2.75 4.07
C LEU A 44 -0.16 -1.79 3.70
N ARG A 45 -0.43 -0.47 3.65
CA ARG A 45 0.62 0.55 3.47
C ARG A 45 1.66 0.50 4.59
N ASN A 46 1.25 0.37 5.84
CA ASN A 46 2.19 0.31 6.97
C ASN A 46 3.14 -0.87 6.83
N VAL A 47 2.64 -2.03 6.40
CA VAL A 47 3.48 -3.21 6.15
C VAL A 47 4.50 -2.92 5.04
N VAL A 48 4.07 -2.34 3.92
CA VAL A 48 4.99 -2.01 2.80
C VAL A 48 6.06 -1.01 3.23
N VAL A 49 5.69 0.00 4.03
CA VAL A 49 6.65 0.96 4.60
C VAL A 49 7.63 0.28 5.55
N GLU A 50 7.17 -0.64 6.39
CA GLU A 50 8.02 -1.43 7.28
C GLU A 50 9.03 -2.26 6.49
N GLU A 51 8.58 -2.97 5.45
CA GLU A 51 9.48 -3.77 4.62
C GLU A 51 10.46 -2.92 3.81
N THR A 52 10.04 -1.72 3.39
CA THR A 52 10.97 -0.77 2.77
C THR A 52 12.12 -0.43 3.73
N LYS A 53 11.80 -0.18 5.01
CA LYS A 53 12.82 0.09 6.05
C LYS A 53 13.70 -1.14 6.31
N ASN A 54 13.16 -2.35 6.16
CA ASN A 54 13.89 -3.60 6.29
C ASN A 54 14.77 -3.92 5.05
N GLY A 55 14.77 -3.04 4.04
CA GLY A 55 15.65 -3.15 2.86
C GLY A 55 14.97 -3.69 1.60
N ALA A 56 13.66 -3.90 1.61
CA ALA A 56 12.93 -4.21 0.39
C ALA A 56 12.87 -2.99 -0.54
N THR A 57 12.99 -3.22 -1.84
CA THR A 57 12.73 -2.19 -2.85
C THR A 57 11.23 -2.09 -3.11
N THR A 58 10.64 -0.91 -2.94
CA THR A 58 9.19 -0.71 -3.08
C THR A 58 8.83 0.29 -4.15
N ILE A 59 7.87 -0.08 -5.01
CA ILE A 59 7.37 0.73 -6.13
C ILE A 59 5.87 0.91 -5.95
N ILE A 60 5.41 2.15 -5.82
CA ILE A 60 4.00 2.50 -5.64
C ILE A 60 3.46 3.16 -6.90
N GLY A 61 2.31 2.70 -7.41
CA GLY A 61 1.67 3.25 -8.61
C GLY A 61 0.15 3.32 -8.52
N GLY A 62 -0.46 3.91 -9.56
CA GLY A 62 -1.91 4.09 -9.70
C GLY A 62 -2.53 4.89 -8.54
N ASP A 63 -3.76 4.55 -8.16
CA ASP A 63 -4.48 5.21 -7.06
C ASP A 63 -3.75 5.12 -5.69
N THR A 64 -2.84 4.16 -5.54
CA THR A 64 -2.03 4.02 -4.32
C THR A 64 -1.01 5.14 -4.18
N ALA A 65 -0.55 5.75 -5.28
CA ALA A 65 0.31 6.93 -5.23
C ALA A 65 -0.43 8.11 -4.57
N THR A 66 -1.68 8.35 -4.95
CA THR A 66 -2.56 9.33 -4.30
C THR A 66 -2.77 9.02 -2.82
N ALA A 67 -2.94 7.74 -2.47
CA ALA A 67 -3.05 7.33 -1.07
C ALA A 67 -1.75 7.59 -0.28
N CYS A 68 -0.58 7.45 -0.92
CA CYS A 68 0.70 7.78 -0.31
C CYS A 68 0.86 9.28 -0.03
N ALA A 69 0.44 10.14 -0.97
CA ALA A 69 0.43 11.59 -0.82
C ALA A 69 -0.57 12.03 0.27
N ASN A 70 -1.80 11.52 0.24
CA ASN A 70 -2.86 11.84 1.23
C ASN A 70 -2.46 11.51 2.68
N TRP A 71 -1.51 10.60 2.87
CA TRP A 71 -1.05 10.18 4.18
C TRP A 71 0.42 10.43 4.44
N GLU A 72 1.08 11.27 3.64
CA GLU A 72 2.45 11.73 3.85
C GLU A 72 3.42 10.54 4.03
N THR A 73 3.39 9.61 3.07
CA THR A 73 4.23 8.39 3.08
C THR A 73 5.06 8.20 1.81
N GLU A 74 5.13 9.21 0.95
CA GLU A 74 5.91 9.18 -0.29
C GLU A 74 7.41 9.04 -0.02
N ASP A 75 7.88 9.65 1.08
CA ASP A 75 9.27 9.59 1.56
C ASP A 75 9.61 8.25 2.26
N LYS A 76 8.62 7.38 2.47
CA LYS A 76 8.74 6.14 3.24
C LYS A 76 8.77 4.88 2.36
N VAL A 77 8.77 5.05 1.04
CA VAL A 77 8.85 3.99 0.02
C VAL A 77 10.02 4.27 -0.91
N SER A 78 10.50 3.27 -1.67
CA SER A 78 11.69 3.47 -2.51
C SER A 78 11.39 4.31 -3.75
N HIS A 79 10.20 4.15 -4.34
CA HIS A 79 9.77 4.90 -5.52
C HIS A 79 8.25 5.05 -5.57
N VAL A 80 7.79 6.25 -5.92
CA VAL A 80 6.39 6.54 -6.26
C VAL A 80 6.35 6.90 -7.74
N SER A 81 5.60 6.14 -8.52
CA SER A 81 5.35 6.46 -9.93
C SER A 81 4.53 7.73 -10.04
N THR A 82 4.96 8.64 -10.91
CA THR A 82 4.23 9.87 -11.23
C THR A 82 3.14 9.65 -12.27
N ASP A 83 3.13 8.51 -12.96
CA ASP A 83 2.09 8.17 -13.91
C ASP A 83 0.92 7.52 -13.19
N GLY A 84 -0.17 8.29 -13.03
CA GLY A 84 -1.36 7.93 -12.27
C GLY A 84 -2.20 6.79 -12.87
N GLY A 85 -1.80 6.22 -14.01
CA GLY A 85 -2.50 5.10 -14.65
C GLY A 85 -1.60 4.01 -15.24
N VAL A 86 -0.30 4.25 -15.38
CA VAL A 86 0.63 3.32 -16.03
C VAL A 86 1.71 2.85 -15.06
N PHE A 87 1.49 1.64 -14.49
CA PHE A 87 2.53 0.71 -14.05
C PHE A 87 2.01 -0.74 -14.02
#